data_AF-A0A1S8TTW6-F1
#
_entry.id   AF-A0A1S8TTW6-F1
#
_cell.length_a   1.000
_cell.length_b   1.000
_cell.length_c   1.000
_cell.angle_alpha   90.00
_cell.angle_beta   90.00
_cell.angle_gamma   90.00
#
_symmetry.space_group_name_H-M   'P 1'
#
loop_
_entity.id
_entity.type
_entity.pdbx_description
1 polymer ?
#
loop_
_entity_poly.entity_id
_entity_poly.type
_entity_poly.pdbx_seq_one_letter_code
_entity_poly.pdbx_strand_id
1 'polypeptide(L)'
;MKIALINENSQAAKNELIYETLKKVVEPKGHEVFNYGMYSAEDSAQLTYVQNGILAAILLNSGAADYVVTGCGTGEGAMLACNSFPGVLCGHIVDPSDAYMFAQINDGNAIALPFAKGFGWGAELNLEYIFEKLFQGESGQGYPKERVVPEQRNKKILDEVKKITHRDMVTILKEIDQDLLKGAVSGEKFKEYFFNNCKCKEIEEYIKSIL
;
A
#
# COMPACT_ATOMS: atom_id res chain seq x y z
N MET A 1 -2.70 -11.88 7.17
CA MET A 1 -3.07 -10.62 6.47
C MET A 1 -2.88 -10.85 4.99
N LYS A 2 -3.71 -10.20 4.17
CA LYS A 2 -3.54 -10.08 2.73
C LYS A 2 -2.75 -8.81 2.43
N ILE A 3 -1.54 -8.96 1.89
CA ILE A 3 -0.62 -7.86 1.62
C ILE A 3 -0.56 -7.64 0.11
N ALA A 4 -0.94 -6.47 -0.37
CA ALA A 4 -0.84 -6.12 -1.77
C ALA A 4 0.50 -5.43 -2.07
N LEU A 5 1.18 -5.85 -3.14
CA LEU A 5 2.33 -5.13 -3.70
C LEU A 5 1.91 -4.38 -4.96
N ILE A 6 2.24 -3.08 -5.05
CA ILE A 6 1.95 -2.23 -6.20
C ILE A 6 3.20 -1.43 -6.62
N ASN A 7 3.68 -1.63 -7.84
CA ASN A 7 4.75 -0.87 -8.49
C ASN A 7 4.21 -0.03 -9.64
N GLU A 8 4.73 1.19 -9.77
CA GLU A 8 4.50 2.05 -10.94
C GLU A 8 5.63 1.93 -11.97
N ASN A 9 5.38 2.45 -13.17
CA ASN A 9 6.19 2.25 -14.37
C ASN A 9 7.70 2.47 -14.16
N SER A 10 8.11 3.51 -13.41
CA SER A 10 9.53 3.85 -13.31
C SER A 10 10.34 2.78 -12.56
N GLN A 11 9.67 1.96 -11.74
CA GLN A 11 10.29 0.92 -10.91
C GLN A 11 9.77 -0.49 -11.21
N ALA A 12 8.99 -0.66 -12.28
CA ALA A 12 8.38 -1.95 -12.64
C ALA A 12 9.42 -3.07 -12.82
N ALA A 13 10.60 -2.76 -13.39
CA ALA A 13 11.69 -3.73 -13.55
C ALA A 13 12.25 -4.30 -12.23
N LYS A 14 11.90 -3.72 -11.07
CA LYS A 14 12.30 -4.24 -9.74
C LYS A 14 11.18 -5.00 -9.04
N ASN A 15 10.00 -5.12 -9.64
CA ASN A 15 8.83 -5.71 -9.00
C ASN A 15 9.08 -7.14 -8.53
N GLU A 16 9.67 -8.00 -9.36
CA GLU A 16 9.98 -9.39 -9.00
C GLU A 16 10.91 -9.48 -7.77
N LEU A 17 11.97 -8.67 -7.74
CA LEU A 17 12.88 -8.60 -6.59
C LEU A 17 12.14 -8.21 -5.30
N ILE A 18 11.32 -7.17 -5.36
CA ILE A 18 10.56 -6.67 -4.20
C ILE A 18 9.54 -7.73 -3.75
N TYR A 19 8.85 -8.35 -4.70
CA TYR A 19 7.83 -9.37 -4.46
C TYR A 19 8.42 -10.59 -3.76
N GLU A 20 9.51 -11.15 -4.28
CA GLU A 20 10.15 -12.33 -3.68
C GLU A 20 10.77 -12.01 -2.31
N THR A 21 11.33 -10.81 -2.13
CA THR A 21 11.83 -10.36 -0.82
C THR A 21 10.70 -10.22 0.20
N LEU A 22 9.56 -9.63 -0.20
CA LEU A 22 8.39 -9.50 0.66
C LEU A 22 7.84 -10.88 1.06
N LYS A 23 7.62 -11.77 0.09
CA LYS A 23 7.14 -13.13 0.33
C LYS A 23 8.01 -13.91 1.28
N LYS A 24 9.33 -13.90 1.05
CA LYS A 24 10.32 -14.58 1.89
C LYS A 24 10.14 -14.26 3.36
N VAL A 25 9.81 -13.00 3.69
CA VAL A 25 9.64 -12.55 5.07
C VAL A 25 8.26 -12.87 5.63
N VAL A 26 7.18 -12.68 4.84
CA VAL A 26 5.81 -12.64 5.37
C VAL A 26 5.04 -13.95 5.24
N GLU A 27 5.35 -14.79 4.26
CA GLU A 27 4.67 -16.09 4.10
C GLU A 27 4.94 -17.05 5.27
N PRO A 28 6.18 -17.16 5.82
CA PRO A 28 6.44 -17.97 7.02
C PRO A 28 5.67 -17.50 8.27
N LYS A 29 5.17 -16.26 8.26
CA LYS A 29 4.35 -15.66 9.33
C LYS A 29 2.84 -15.85 9.09
N GLY A 30 2.44 -16.54 8.01
CA GLY A 30 1.04 -16.79 7.67
C GLY A 30 0.34 -15.63 6.97
N HIS A 31 1.09 -14.69 6.37
CA HIS A 31 0.53 -13.67 5.49
C HIS A 31 0.50 -14.16 4.03
N GLU A 32 -0.42 -13.62 3.24
CA GLU A 32 -0.54 -13.88 1.81
C GLU A 32 -0.13 -12.63 1.03
N VAL A 33 0.64 -12.78 -0.04
CA VAL A 33 1.09 -11.64 -0.87
C VAL A 33 0.39 -11.66 -2.23
N PHE A 34 -0.25 -10.56 -2.59
CA PHE A 34 -0.90 -10.33 -3.88
C PHE A 34 -0.12 -9.28 -4.66
N ASN A 35 0.60 -9.69 -5.69
CA ASN A 35 1.33 -8.76 -6.54
C ASN A 35 0.40 -8.21 -7.62
N TYR A 36 -0.02 -6.96 -7.49
CA TYR A 36 -0.87 -6.28 -8.46
C TYR A 36 -0.07 -5.65 -9.62
N GLY A 37 1.24 -5.88 -9.65
CA GLY A 37 2.15 -5.32 -10.65
C GLY A 37 2.37 -3.82 -10.43
N MET A 38 2.93 -3.11 -11.40
CA MET A 38 3.40 -3.62 -12.69
C MET A 38 4.49 -4.67 -12.54
N TYR A 39 4.49 -5.67 -13.42
CA TYR A 39 5.41 -6.81 -13.39
C TYR A 39 6.67 -6.56 -14.22
N SER A 40 6.54 -5.78 -15.29
CA SER A 40 7.64 -5.38 -16.17
C SER A 40 7.43 -3.95 -16.70
N ALA A 41 8.46 -3.34 -17.29
CA ALA A 41 8.33 -2.02 -17.90
C ALA A 41 7.44 -2.06 -19.18
N GLU A 42 7.30 -3.25 -19.76
CA GLU A 42 6.59 -3.54 -21.00
C GLU A 42 5.11 -3.88 -20.80
N ASP A 43 4.62 -3.95 -19.55
CA ASP A 43 3.22 -4.22 -19.25
C ASP A 43 2.30 -3.26 -20.03
N SER A 44 1.27 -3.78 -20.71
CA SER A 44 0.32 -2.92 -21.43
C SER A 44 -0.49 -2.03 -20.48
N ALA A 45 -0.76 -2.54 -19.26
CA ALA A 45 -1.45 -1.82 -18.20
C ALA A 45 -0.44 -1.03 -17.36
N GLN A 46 -0.10 0.17 -17.83
CA GLN A 46 0.85 1.04 -17.15
C GLN A 46 0.20 1.72 -15.95
N LEU A 47 0.93 1.76 -14.84
CA LEU A 47 0.58 2.48 -13.61
C LEU A 47 1.55 3.64 -13.39
N THR A 48 1.02 4.80 -13.01
CA THR A 48 1.79 5.89 -12.40
C THR A 48 1.70 5.83 -10.87
N TYR A 49 2.56 6.54 -10.15
CA TYR A 49 2.46 6.61 -8.68
C TYR A 49 1.10 7.17 -8.20
N VAL A 50 0.40 7.96 -9.02
CA VAL A 50 -0.96 8.46 -8.70
C VAL A 50 -1.96 7.30 -8.74
N GLN A 51 -1.86 6.43 -9.75
CA GLN A 51 -2.70 5.23 -9.87
C GLN A 51 -2.36 4.20 -8.79
N ASN A 52 -1.11 4.12 -8.31
CA ASN A 52 -0.80 3.32 -7.13
C ASN A 52 -1.61 3.76 -5.91
N GLY A 53 -1.77 5.08 -5.71
CA GLY A 53 -2.62 5.63 -4.64
C GLY A 53 -4.09 5.26 -4.79
N ILE A 54 -4.64 5.37 -6.00
CA ILE A 54 -6.03 4.97 -6.31
C ILE A 54 -6.23 3.47 -6.03
N LEU A 55 -5.33 2.63 -6.55
CA LEU A 55 -5.39 1.19 -6.38
C LEU A 55 -5.26 0.80 -4.90
N ALA A 56 -4.28 1.35 -4.18
CA ALA A 56 -4.14 1.13 -2.74
C ALA A 56 -5.42 1.49 -1.97
N ALA A 57 -6.03 2.64 -2.29
CA ALA A 57 -7.27 3.07 -1.67
C ALA A 57 -8.45 2.12 -1.97
N ILE A 58 -8.58 1.64 -3.20
CA ILE A 58 -9.58 0.63 -3.58
C ILE A 58 -9.37 -0.65 -2.76
N LEU A 59 -8.14 -1.17 -2.71
CA LEU A 59 -7.84 -2.44 -2.04
C LEU A 59 -8.08 -2.37 -0.53
N LEU A 60 -7.66 -1.28 0.12
CA LEU A 60 -7.80 -1.10 1.56
C LEU A 60 -9.26 -0.82 1.96
N ASN A 61 -9.94 0.11 1.28
CA ASN A 61 -11.34 0.44 1.64
C ASN A 61 -12.33 -0.68 1.29
N SER A 62 -11.99 -1.53 0.32
CA SER A 62 -12.81 -2.70 0.00
C SER A 62 -12.54 -3.91 0.91
N GLY A 63 -11.45 -3.90 1.68
CA GLY A 63 -10.99 -5.05 2.46
C GLY A 63 -10.42 -6.19 1.61
N ALA A 64 -10.09 -5.93 0.33
CA ALA A 64 -9.40 -6.87 -0.54
C ALA A 64 -7.92 -7.07 -0.12
N ALA A 65 -7.31 -6.04 0.47
CA ALA A 65 -6.03 -6.13 1.16
C ALA A 65 -6.16 -5.55 2.58
N ASP A 66 -5.41 -6.11 3.52
CA ASP A 66 -5.26 -5.57 4.87
C ASP A 66 -4.08 -4.58 4.93
N TYR A 67 -3.11 -4.73 4.04
CA TYR A 67 -1.91 -3.90 3.98
C TYR A 67 -1.43 -3.69 2.53
N VAL A 68 -0.85 -2.53 2.22
CA VAL A 68 -0.25 -2.24 0.91
C VAL A 68 1.23 -1.90 1.04
N VAL A 69 2.07 -2.58 0.25
CA VAL A 69 3.45 -2.19 0.00
C VAL A 69 3.50 -1.55 -1.39
N THR A 70 3.98 -0.31 -1.47
CA THR A 70 4.18 0.38 -2.73
C THR A 70 5.47 1.21 -2.68
N GLY A 71 5.69 2.04 -3.69
CA GLY A 71 6.83 2.92 -3.79
C GLY A 71 6.99 3.46 -5.19
N CYS A 72 8.01 4.29 -5.35
CA CYS A 72 8.46 4.80 -6.64
C CYS A 72 9.96 5.11 -6.52
N GLY A 73 10.54 5.90 -7.44
CA GLY A 73 11.97 6.21 -7.39
C GLY A 73 12.45 6.72 -6.02
N THR A 74 11.69 7.61 -5.38
CA THR A 74 11.98 8.12 -4.02
C THR A 74 10.99 7.66 -2.95
N GLY A 75 9.88 7.02 -3.34
CA GLY A 75 8.75 6.70 -2.46
C GLY A 75 7.78 7.86 -2.22
N GLU A 76 8.21 9.10 -2.39
CA GLU A 76 7.42 10.31 -2.06
C GLU A 76 6.12 10.43 -2.86
N GLY A 77 6.19 10.24 -4.18
CA GLY A 77 5.02 10.36 -5.05
C GLY A 77 3.93 9.36 -4.67
N ALA A 78 4.32 8.10 -4.42
CA ALA A 78 3.39 7.06 -3.99
C ALA A 78 2.84 7.33 -2.59
N MET A 79 3.67 7.82 -1.65
CA MET A 79 3.23 8.22 -0.31
C MET A 79 2.18 9.33 -0.36
N LEU A 80 2.42 10.39 -1.13
CA LEU A 80 1.50 11.52 -1.31
C LEU A 80 0.18 11.06 -1.93
N ALA A 81 0.26 10.25 -2.99
CA ALA A 81 -0.92 9.72 -3.66
C ALA A 81 -1.76 8.85 -2.72
N CYS A 82 -1.14 7.93 -1.99
CA CYS A 82 -1.84 7.07 -1.03
C CYS A 82 -2.55 7.88 0.07
N ASN A 83 -1.86 8.85 0.69
CA ASN A 83 -2.44 9.64 1.78
C ASN A 83 -3.53 10.63 1.34
N SER A 84 -3.74 10.81 0.04
CA SER A 84 -4.81 11.64 -0.54
C SER A 84 -6.18 10.97 -0.48
N PHE A 85 -6.27 9.69 -0.12
CA PHE A 85 -7.51 8.93 -0.08
C PHE A 85 -7.98 8.63 1.36
N PRO A 86 -9.30 8.48 1.57
CA PRO A 86 -9.85 8.04 2.84
C PRO A 86 -9.37 6.63 3.18
N GLY A 87 -9.27 6.30 4.46
CA GLY A 87 -8.95 4.94 4.91
C GLY A 87 -7.52 4.46 4.60
N VAL A 88 -6.65 5.32 4.06
CA VAL A 88 -5.24 5.01 3.78
C VAL A 88 -4.33 5.85 4.69
N LEU A 89 -3.44 5.17 5.40
CA LEU A 89 -2.37 5.75 6.20
C LEU A 89 -1.05 5.15 5.70
N CYS A 90 -0.37 5.91 4.84
CA CYS A 90 0.84 5.44 4.15
C CYS A 90 2.10 6.09 4.71
N GLY A 91 2.98 5.29 5.31
CA GLY A 91 4.29 5.74 5.80
C GLY A 91 5.34 5.76 4.70
N HIS A 92 6.25 6.73 4.72
CA HIS A 92 7.48 6.68 3.92
C HIS A 92 8.58 6.01 4.73
N ILE A 93 9.09 4.89 4.23
CA ILE A 93 10.01 4.03 4.96
C ILE A 93 11.32 3.95 4.18
N VAL A 94 12.45 4.28 4.82
CA VAL A 94 13.77 4.20 4.18
C VAL A 94 14.71 3.21 4.85
N ASP A 95 14.50 2.92 6.14
CA ASP A 95 15.30 1.96 6.90
C ASP A 95 14.44 1.09 7.87
N PRO A 96 15.03 0.04 8.48
CA PRO A 96 14.27 -0.86 9.36
C PRO A 96 13.75 -0.22 10.65
N SER A 97 14.37 0.88 11.11
CA SER A 97 13.91 1.60 12.29
C SER A 97 12.65 2.40 11.99
N ASP A 98 12.55 3.01 10.80
CA ASP A 98 11.31 3.63 10.31
C ASP A 98 10.19 2.61 10.25
N ALA A 99 10.46 1.43 9.69
CA ALA A 99 9.48 0.36 9.53
C ALA A 99 8.91 -0.08 10.89
N TYR A 100 9.78 -0.28 11.87
CA TYR A 100 9.37 -0.60 13.24
C TYR A 100 8.57 0.54 13.87
N MET A 101 9.08 1.77 13.85
CA MET A 101 8.42 2.91 14.48
C MET A 101 7.07 3.20 13.82
N PHE A 102 6.96 3.11 12.51
CA PHE A 102 5.69 3.26 11.80
C PHE A 102 4.66 2.23 12.26
N ALA A 103 5.05 0.94 12.32
CA ALA A 103 4.16 -0.11 12.80
C ALA A 103 3.73 0.13 14.25
N GLN A 104 4.63 0.58 15.13
CA GLN A 104 4.34 0.72 16.56
C GLN A 104 3.61 2.02 16.93
N ILE A 105 3.96 3.14 16.29
CA ILE A 105 3.49 4.49 16.62
C ILE A 105 2.27 4.86 15.78
N ASN A 106 2.33 4.62 14.48
CA ASN A 106 1.33 5.10 13.52
C ASN A 106 0.24 4.07 13.25
N ASP A 107 0.56 2.77 13.34
CA ASP A 107 -0.38 1.67 13.09
C ASP A 107 -1.12 1.86 11.75
N GLY A 108 -0.36 2.23 10.72
CA GLY A 108 -0.87 2.47 9.38
C GLY A 108 -1.05 1.18 8.59
N ASN A 109 -1.63 1.30 7.39
CA ASN A 109 -1.99 0.16 6.54
C ASN A 109 -1.35 0.20 5.15
N ALA A 110 -0.43 1.14 4.92
CA ALA A 110 0.37 1.17 3.71
C ALA A 110 1.78 1.70 3.98
N ILE A 111 2.74 1.30 3.16
CA ILE A 111 4.07 1.94 3.11
C ILE A 111 4.49 2.24 1.67
N ALA A 112 5.25 3.31 1.50
CA ALA A 112 5.90 3.69 0.26
C ALA A 112 7.42 3.71 0.44
N LEU A 113 8.13 3.00 -0.45
CA LEU A 113 9.57 2.79 -0.38
C LEU A 113 10.30 3.47 -1.55
N PRO A 114 11.55 3.92 -1.36
CA PRO A 114 12.42 4.38 -2.45
C PRO A 114 13.05 3.19 -3.19
N PHE A 115 12.59 2.91 -4.40
CA PHE A 115 13.16 1.82 -5.23
C PHE A 115 14.24 2.30 -6.21
N ALA A 116 14.64 3.58 -6.18
CA ALA A 116 15.78 4.09 -6.95
C ALA A 116 16.77 4.90 -6.09
N LYS A 117 16.29 5.92 -5.37
CA LYS A 117 17.14 6.77 -4.52
C LYS A 117 17.69 5.94 -3.35
N GLY A 118 19.00 5.70 -3.35
CA GLY A 118 19.65 4.86 -2.34
C GLY A 118 19.51 3.36 -2.60
N PHE A 119 18.93 2.96 -3.74
CA PHE A 119 18.73 1.56 -4.11
C PHE A 119 19.94 1.03 -4.89
N GLY A 120 21.03 0.78 -4.18
CA GLY A 120 22.29 0.25 -4.71
C GLY A 120 22.61 -1.15 -4.20
N TRP A 121 23.89 -1.44 -3.99
CA TRP A 121 24.33 -2.73 -3.46
C TRP A 121 23.78 -2.97 -2.05
N GLY A 122 23.15 -4.12 -1.84
CA GLY A 122 22.53 -4.49 -0.56
C GLY A 122 21.16 -3.84 -0.31
N ALA A 123 20.58 -3.14 -1.28
CA ALA A 123 19.25 -2.55 -1.13
C ALA A 123 18.16 -3.62 -0.97
N GLU A 124 18.33 -4.80 -1.57
CA GLU A 124 17.48 -5.97 -1.36
C GLU A 124 17.57 -6.53 0.06
N LEU A 125 18.76 -6.48 0.68
CA LEU A 125 18.93 -6.83 2.10
C LEU A 125 18.23 -5.79 3.00
N ASN A 126 18.35 -4.51 2.68
CA ASN A 126 17.64 -3.46 3.40
C ASN A 126 16.11 -3.62 3.28
N LEU A 127 15.59 -3.99 2.10
CA LEU A 127 14.18 -4.33 1.93
C LEU A 127 13.76 -5.50 2.83
N GLU A 128 14.56 -6.56 2.87
CA GLU A 128 14.31 -7.71 3.75
C GLU A 128 14.24 -7.27 5.21
N TYR A 129 15.23 -6.51 5.69
CA TYR A 129 15.26 -5.99 7.06
C TYR A 129 14.07 -5.07 7.37
N ILE A 130 13.67 -4.22 6.42
CA ILE A 130 12.47 -3.38 6.54
C ILE A 130 11.24 -4.25 6.74
N PHE A 131 11.01 -5.24 5.88
CA PHE A 131 9.84 -6.11 5.99
C PHE A 131 9.88 -6.95 7.27
N GLU A 132 11.05 -7.42 7.70
CA GLU A 132 11.21 -8.13 8.96
C GLU A 132 10.73 -7.26 10.12
N LYS A 133 11.18 -6.00 10.19
CA LYS A 133 10.81 -5.06 11.26
C LYS A 133 9.38 -4.55 11.17
N LEU A 134 8.85 -4.39 9.98
CA LEU A 134 7.46 -4.00 9.77
C LEU A 134 6.49 -5.07 10.27
N PHE A 135 6.82 -6.35 10.03
CA PHE A 135 5.97 -7.50 10.32
C PHE A 135 6.50 -8.39 11.46
N GLN A 136 7.31 -7.85 12.39
CA GLN A 136 7.88 -8.66 13.49
C GLN A 136 6.90 -8.98 14.64
N GLY A 137 5.75 -8.33 14.72
CA GLY A 137 4.78 -8.54 15.80
C GLY A 137 3.51 -7.69 15.64
N GLU A 138 2.78 -7.53 16.73
CA GLU A 138 1.57 -6.70 16.77
C GLU A 138 1.92 -5.21 16.57
N SER A 139 1.15 -4.52 15.72
CA SER A 139 1.27 -3.08 15.48
C SER A 139 0.57 -2.26 16.57
N GLY A 140 0.81 -0.95 16.60
CA GLY A 140 0.15 -0.02 17.51
C GLY A 140 0.53 -0.16 18.99
N GLN A 141 1.61 -0.87 19.34
CA GLN A 141 2.03 -1.07 20.74
C GLN A 141 2.91 0.06 21.28
N GLY A 142 3.06 1.15 20.52
CA GLY A 142 3.79 2.37 20.89
C GLY A 142 5.30 2.24 20.99
N TYR A 143 5.99 3.35 20.74
CA TYR A 143 7.44 3.50 20.95
C TYR A 143 7.85 4.98 21.14
N PRO A 144 8.57 5.35 22.22
CA PRO A 144 8.93 4.52 23.38
C PRO A 144 7.73 3.93 24.12
N LYS A 145 7.89 2.85 24.88
CA LYS A 145 6.74 2.10 25.44
C LYS A 145 5.89 2.92 26.40
N GLU A 146 6.49 3.86 27.10
CA GLU A 146 5.82 4.84 27.95
C GLU A 146 4.92 5.82 27.19
N ARG A 147 5.02 5.88 25.85
CA ARG A 147 4.24 6.75 24.96
C ARG A 147 3.08 6.05 24.27
N VAL A 148 2.83 4.76 24.54
CA VAL A 148 1.75 3.99 23.87
C VAL A 148 0.36 4.64 24.00
N VAL A 149 0.00 5.12 25.19
CA VAL A 149 -1.33 5.73 25.43
C VAL A 149 -1.54 7.00 24.60
N PRO A 150 -0.65 8.02 24.63
CA PRO A 150 -0.82 9.19 23.79
C PRO A 150 -0.72 8.89 22.28
N GLU A 151 0.09 7.92 21.86
CA GLU A 151 0.24 7.54 20.44
C GLU A 151 -1.04 6.90 19.89
N GLN A 152 -1.59 5.89 20.58
CA GLN A 152 -2.87 5.28 20.22
C GLN A 152 -4.02 6.29 20.23
N ARG A 153 -4.02 7.25 21.18
CA ARG A 153 -4.99 8.34 21.21
C ARG A 153 -4.86 9.24 19.98
N ASN A 154 -3.64 9.63 19.60
CA ASN A 154 -3.41 10.51 18.47
C ASN A 154 -3.75 9.85 17.14
N LYS A 155 -3.46 8.55 16.99
CA LYS A 155 -3.90 7.76 15.83
C LYS A 155 -5.41 7.82 15.66
N LYS A 156 -6.17 7.60 16.75
CA LYS A 156 -7.64 7.70 16.73
C LYS A 156 -8.13 9.11 16.36
N ILE A 157 -7.45 10.16 16.84
CA ILE A 157 -7.76 11.54 16.46
C ILE A 157 -7.52 11.75 14.96
N LEU A 158 -6.42 11.25 14.41
CA LEU A 158 -6.13 11.33 12.98
C LEU A 158 -7.20 10.62 12.14
N ASP A 159 -7.66 9.45 12.57
CA ASP A 159 -8.77 8.74 11.92
C ASP A 159 -10.04 9.61 11.88
N GLU A 160 -10.41 10.27 12.99
CA GLU A 160 -11.56 11.17 13.02
C GLU A 160 -11.36 12.41 12.15
N VAL A 161 -10.16 12.99 12.09
CA VAL A 161 -9.85 14.11 11.18
C VAL A 161 -10.01 13.69 9.72
N LYS A 162 -9.58 12.48 9.36
CA LYS A 162 -9.72 11.97 7.99
C LYS A 162 -11.17 11.79 7.57
N LYS A 163 -12.08 11.43 8.49
CA LYS A 163 -13.52 11.36 8.20
C LYS A 163 -14.14 12.71 7.79
N ILE A 164 -13.56 13.83 8.23
CA ILE A 164 -14.04 15.19 7.88
C ILE A 164 -13.39 15.71 6.61
N THR A 165 -12.09 15.43 6.45
CA THR A 165 -11.28 16.02 5.38
C THR A 165 -11.37 15.26 4.05
N HIS A 166 -11.93 14.05 4.05
CA HIS A 166 -12.04 13.20 2.87
C HIS A 166 -13.50 12.87 2.60
N ARG A 167 -13.84 12.71 1.31
CA ARG A 167 -15.12 12.16 0.88
C ARG A 167 -15.06 10.62 0.98
N ASP A 168 -16.21 9.97 1.01
CA ASP A 168 -16.25 8.50 1.01
C ASP A 168 -15.71 7.93 -0.30
N MET A 169 -15.21 6.68 -0.23
CA MET A 169 -14.51 6.08 -1.35
C MET A 169 -15.41 5.89 -2.58
N VAL A 170 -16.69 5.55 -2.40
CA VAL A 170 -17.62 5.32 -3.53
C VAL A 170 -17.90 6.60 -4.30
N THR A 171 -18.08 7.71 -3.57
CA THR A 171 -18.21 9.03 -4.18
C THR A 171 -16.94 9.46 -4.90
N ILE A 172 -15.75 9.21 -4.34
CA ILE A 172 -14.48 9.48 -5.01
C ILE A 172 -14.40 8.70 -6.32
N LEU A 173 -14.67 7.38 -6.30
CA LEU A 173 -14.62 6.53 -7.49
C LEU A 173 -15.53 7.05 -8.62
N LYS A 174 -16.70 7.59 -8.28
CA LYS A 174 -17.66 8.16 -9.24
C LYS A 174 -17.22 9.50 -9.86
N GLU A 175 -16.36 10.25 -9.20
CA GLU A 175 -16.06 11.64 -9.57
C GLU A 175 -14.62 11.87 -10.05
N ILE A 176 -13.68 10.98 -9.74
CA ILE A 176 -12.33 11.07 -10.30
C ILE A 176 -12.34 10.86 -11.81
N ASP A 177 -11.26 11.28 -12.46
CA ASP A 177 -11.00 10.99 -13.86
C ASP A 177 -11.16 9.49 -14.13
N GLN A 178 -12.12 9.15 -14.99
CA GLN A 178 -12.53 7.77 -15.23
C GLN A 178 -11.50 6.99 -16.05
N ASP A 179 -10.69 7.66 -16.88
CA ASP A 179 -9.61 7.00 -17.62
C ASP A 179 -8.44 6.68 -16.67
N LEU A 180 -8.14 7.60 -15.74
CA LEU A 180 -7.18 7.36 -14.67
C LEU A 180 -7.60 6.16 -13.80
N LEU A 181 -8.87 6.11 -13.40
CA LEU A 181 -9.44 5.01 -12.61
C LEU A 181 -9.38 3.69 -13.36
N LYS A 182 -9.87 3.63 -14.60
CA LYS A 182 -9.81 2.42 -15.43
C LYS A 182 -8.37 1.93 -15.59
N GLY A 183 -7.43 2.85 -15.82
CA GLY A 183 -6.01 2.53 -15.88
C GLY A 183 -5.51 1.85 -14.58
N ALA A 184 -5.92 2.36 -13.41
CA ALA A 184 -5.52 1.83 -12.10
C ALA A 184 -6.02 0.39 -11.84
N VAL A 185 -7.08 -0.05 -12.52
CA VAL A 185 -7.70 -1.38 -12.35
C VAL A 185 -7.59 -2.27 -13.59
N SER A 186 -6.72 -1.90 -14.53
CA SER A 186 -6.56 -2.61 -15.81
C SER A 186 -5.50 -3.72 -15.81
N GLY A 187 -4.78 -3.91 -14.71
CA GLY A 187 -3.75 -4.95 -14.58
C GLY A 187 -4.29 -6.36 -14.82
N GLU A 188 -3.50 -7.22 -15.47
CA GLU A 188 -3.92 -8.56 -15.91
C GLU A 188 -4.49 -9.45 -14.79
N LYS A 189 -3.96 -9.34 -13.57
CA LYS A 189 -4.41 -10.12 -12.41
C LYS A 189 -5.39 -9.37 -11.50
N PHE A 190 -5.74 -8.12 -11.84
CA PHE A 190 -6.60 -7.29 -10.99
C PHE A 190 -7.95 -7.97 -10.73
N LYS A 191 -8.64 -8.42 -11.79
CA LYS A 191 -9.99 -9.01 -11.67
C LYS A 191 -9.96 -10.25 -10.76
N GLU A 192 -8.98 -11.14 -10.96
CA GLU A 192 -8.81 -12.35 -10.15
C GLU A 192 -8.61 -12.00 -8.67
N TYR A 193 -7.60 -11.17 -8.37
CA TYR A 193 -7.24 -10.89 -6.99
C TYR A 193 -8.29 -10.02 -6.28
N PHE A 194 -8.78 -8.98 -6.94
CA PHE A 194 -9.74 -8.06 -6.34
C PHE A 194 -11.09 -8.74 -6.07
N PHE A 195 -11.72 -9.37 -7.06
CA PHE A 195 -13.06 -9.93 -6.88
C PHE A 195 -13.11 -11.14 -5.95
N ASN A 196 -12.01 -11.91 -5.84
CA ASN A 196 -11.94 -13.01 -4.87
C ASN A 196 -11.77 -12.54 -3.42
N ASN A 197 -11.31 -11.30 -3.20
CA ASN A 197 -10.95 -10.82 -1.87
C ASN A 197 -11.78 -9.62 -1.38
N CYS A 198 -12.47 -8.91 -2.27
CA CYS A 198 -13.30 -7.76 -1.95
C CYS A 198 -14.39 -8.13 -0.92
N LYS A 199 -14.57 -7.28 0.09
CA LYS A 199 -15.60 -7.41 1.13
C LYS A 199 -16.64 -6.28 1.09
N CYS A 200 -16.43 -5.28 0.23
CA CYS A 200 -17.31 -4.12 0.09
C CYS A 200 -18.10 -4.19 -1.23
N LYS A 201 -19.37 -4.61 -1.12
CA LYS A 201 -20.25 -4.80 -2.28
C LYS A 201 -20.43 -3.53 -3.12
N GLU A 202 -20.51 -2.36 -2.51
CA GLU A 202 -20.69 -1.10 -3.24
C GLU A 202 -19.48 -0.75 -4.12
N ILE A 203 -18.26 -0.92 -3.58
CA ILE A 203 -17.02 -0.73 -4.36
C ILE A 203 -16.93 -1.80 -5.45
N GLU A 204 -17.25 -3.06 -5.11
CA GLU A 204 -17.24 -4.17 -6.06
C GLU A 204 -18.16 -3.91 -7.27
N GLU A 205 -19.40 -3.51 -7.02
CA GLU A 205 -20.40 -3.20 -8.05
C GLU A 205 -19.96 -2.03 -8.93
N TYR A 206 -19.40 -0.97 -8.32
CA TYR A 206 -18.92 0.17 -9.08
C TYR A 206 -17.73 -0.20 -9.97
N ILE A 207 -16.74 -0.94 -9.44
CA ILE A 207 -15.59 -1.40 -10.21
C ILE A 207 -16.02 -2.34 -11.35
N LYS A 208 -17.01 -3.23 -11.13
CA LYS A 208 -17.60 -4.04 -12.22
C LYS A 208 -18.21 -3.19 -13.33
N SER A 209 -18.81 -2.04 -13.00
CA SER A 209 -19.48 -1.20 -13.99
C SER A 209 -18.54 -0.48 -14.95
N ILE A 210 -17.25 -0.39 -14.63
CA ILE A 210 -16.24 0.32 -15.43
C ILE A 210 -15.22 -0.61 -16.13
N LEU A 211 -15.33 -1.93 -15.90
CA LEU A 211 -14.42 -3.00 -16.36
C LEU A 211 -15.00 -3.87 -17.47
#